data_AF-A0A7S4RMJ6-F1
#
_entry.id   AF-A0A7S4RMJ6-F1
#
_cell.length_a   1.000
_cell.length_b   1.000
_cell.length_c   1.000
_cell.angle_alpha   90.00
_cell.angle_beta   90.00
_cell.angle_gamma   90.00
#
_symmetry.space_group_name_H-M   'P 1'
#
loop_
_entity.id
_entity.type
_entity.pdbx_description
1 polymer ?
#
loop_
_entity_poly.entity_id
_entity_poly.type
_entity_poly.pdbx_seq_one_letter_code
_entity_poly.pdbx_strand_id
1 'polypeptide(L)'
;PGRAEEGTAAMAVLLTVGAWAAFAAAAPLAAGRNAIEVEFFRAMEGAAVGRYTIQNNDLASLAGALKYVHTEVLIEHISAPYRLARKYDIDVLARWRFQVLNPDSLISPTDSLVHNVDFGPFVTYDSGVATNTGQQETIQTYGGYVGVQNQWDPRFRYDDPYYWFSVNGFCPNLRWAEKGTEESPNPDCLRNDEGNLMRGGLCSSYPGTSDDSDLVQEPTGDENCTYSYGTASVVQLDKLAGITEEDCGGRKCTDWADFRHNCSNTSYRYAFDLHTGRVMPVPFCVEYDISPACEANCEASDCVALPSERRELGLPFWRGRCSARRNAWRAEQLAAAFGIPGAAEQHATGTLHAADEQRCAYPGGICNPSTLSGGTYCSRAWAGVCQPCWIPGAVLPYPGTDQPYCPYDVLQSVDYRELSLGPPACRSTRPRDLCCLYRSPPTCEPVPGSPLLPLDGDGYALAASRQNTTEMAGFLTRLATEKLGAAVTDPAGLQQFAYWEWGRGPRKGRSLAEVQATLAPFLAFPAAADNATTATTTTSVAAAVVSTTAGFGSTSLPAASLRGIARTLPGSPPAQ
;
A
#
# COMPACT_ATOMS: atom_id res chain seq x y z
N PRO A 1 -38.92 -66.57 -37.67
CA PRO A 1 -40.33 -66.16 -37.47
C PRO A 1 -40.42 -64.62 -37.46
N GLY A 2 -40.45 -63.89 -38.58
CA GLY A 2 -41.51 -63.87 -39.61
C GLY A 2 -42.81 -63.33 -38.99
N ARG A 3 -43.41 -62.18 -39.33
CA ARG A 3 -43.42 -61.34 -40.55
C ARG A 3 -44.09 -59.98 -40.23
N ALA A 4 -43.84 -58.98 -41.10
CA ALA A 4 -44.75 -57.94 -41.65
C ALA A 4 -45.47 -56.94 -40.71
N GLU A 5 -45.89 -55.72 -41.09
CA GLU A 5 -45.62 -54.69 -42.12
C GLU A 5 -46.53 -53.48 -41.73
N GLU A 6 -46.34 -52.32 -42.38
CA GLU A 6 -47.17 -51.08 -42.37
C GLU A 6 -47.14 -50.23 -41.08
N GLY A 7 -46.97 -48.90 -41.08
CA GLY A 7 -47.00 -47.88 -42.13
C GLY A 7 -47.82 -46.70 -41.63
N THR A 8 -47.19 -45.58 -41.21
CA THR A 8 -47.90 -44.28 -41.12
C THR A 8 -46.94 -43.11 -41.29
N ALA A 9 -47.31 -42.24 -42.22
CA ALA A 9 -46.64 -41.02 -42.62
C ALA A 9 -46.64 -39.97 -41.50
N ALA A 10 -45.52 -39.27 -41.33
CA ALA A 10 -45.45 -38.01 -40.59
C ALA A 10 -44.80 -36.95 -41.48
N MET A 11 -45.57 -35.88 -41.70
CA MET A 11 -45.24 -34.67 -42.45
C MET A 11 -43.88 -34.09 -42.05
N ALA A 12 -43.03 -33.88 -43.06
CA ALA A 12 -41.86 -33.03 -42.98
C ALA A 12 -42.30 -31.56 -42.99
N VAL A 13 -42.14 -30.88 -41.85
CA VAL A 13 -42.10 -29.41 -41.77
C VAL A 13 -40.64 -29.02 -41.76
N LEU A 14 -40.12 -28.63 -42.94
CA LEU A 14 -38.85 -27.93 -43.05
C LEU A 14 -39.01 -26.52 -42.45
N LEU A 15 -38.53 -26.33 -41.22
CA LEU A 15 -38.19 -25.02 -40.68
C LEU A 15 -36.68 -24.83 -40.83
N THR A 16 -36.27 -24.31 -41.98
CA THR A 16 -34.93 -23.75 -42.19
C THR A 16 -34.85 -22.41 -41.44
N VAL A 17 -34.48 -22.46 -40.16
CA VAL A 17 -33.96 -21.27 -39.47
C VAL A 17 -32.52 -21.10 -39.92
N GLY A 18 -32.31 -20.24 -40.90
CA GLY A 18 -30.98 -19.83 -41.34
C GLY A 18 -30.27 -19.08 -40.22
N ALA A 19 -29.41 -19.79 -39.49
CA ALA A 19 -28.41 -19.18 -38.63
C ALA A 19 -27.35 -18.52 -39.51
N TRP A 20 -27.62 -17.29 -39.94
CA TRP A 20 -26.57 -16.37 -40.37
C TRP A 20 -25.76 -15.99 -39.13
N ALA A 21 -24.79 -16.83 -38.78
CA ALA A 21 -23.68 -16.42 -37.94
C ALA A 21 -22.88 -15.39 -38.74
N ALA A 22 -23.30 -14.12 -38.66
CA ALA A 22 -22.46 -13.01 -39.03
C ALA A 22 -21.28 -13.01 -38.05
N PHE A 23 -20.23 -13.74 -38.40
CA PHE A 23 -18.88 -13.46 -37.91
C PHE A 23 -18.52 -12.09 -38.46
N ALA A 24 -18.96 -11.04 -37.76
CA ALA A 24 -18.29 -9.77 -37.83
C ALA A 24 -16.86 -10.06 -37.38
N ALA A 25 -15.95 -10.16 -38.34
CA ALA A 25 -14.54 -10.02 -38.05
C ALA A 25 -14.40 -8.67 -37.37
N ALA A 26 -14.34 -8.68 -36.03
CA ALA A 26 -13.96 -7.51 -35.28
C ALA A 26 -12.60 -7.12 -35.85
N ALA A 27 -12.56 -5.98 -36.55
CA ALA A 27 -11.27 -5.36 -36.85
C ALA A 27 -10.51 -5.34 -35.51
N PRO A 28 -9.25 -5.80 -35.45
CA PRO A 28 -8.49 -5.71 -34.23
C PRO A 28 -8.51 -4.23 -33.84
N LEU A 29 -9.22 -3.93 -32.77
CA LEU A 29 -9.11 -2.66 -32.08
C LEU A 29 -7.68 -2.66 -31.53
N ALA A 30 -6.71 -2.30 -32.37
CA ALA A 30 -5.49 -1.64 -31.93
C ALA A 30 -5.91 -0.24 -31.44
N ALA A 31 -6.78 -0.21 -30.43
CA ALA A 31 -7.01 0.96 -29.62
C ALA A 31 -5.73 1.10 -28.81
N GLY A 32 -4.81 1.90 -29.34
CA GLY A 32 -3.49 2.12 -28.75
C GLY A 32 -3.65 2.46 -27.27
N ARG A 33 -2.84 1.80 -26.44
CA ARG A 33 -2.72 2.20 -25.04
C ARG A 33 -2.01 3.54 -25.01
N ASN A 34 -2.51 4.43 -24.18
CA ASN A 34 -1.86 5.73 -23.97
C ASN A 34 -0.84 5.58 -22.84
N ALA A 35 0.17 6.44 -22.85
CA ALA A 35 1.08 6.56 -21.72
C ALA A 35 0.27 6.88 -20.45
N ILE A 36 0.53 6.12 -19.39
CA ILE A 36 -0.05 6.39 -18.08
C ILE A 36 0.81 7.39 -17.32
N GLU A 37 0.20 8.11 -16.39
CA GLU A 37 0.93 9.00 -15.51
C GLU A 37 1.00 8.45 -14.08
N VAL A 38 2.20 8.37 -13.53
CA VAL A 38 2.43 7.84 -12.18
C VAL A 38 3.50 8.65 -11.46
N GLU A 39 3.32 8.84 -10.15
CA GLU A 39 4.33 9.48 -9.31
C GLU A 39 5.26 8.44 -8.69
N PHE A 40 6.56 8.61 -8.93
CA PHE A 40 7.61 7.78 -8.34
C PHE A 40 8.38 8.57 -7.30
N PHE A 41 8.79 7.88 -6.24
CA PHE A 41 9.44 8.46 -5.07
C PHE A 41 10.77 7.75 -4.79
N ARG A 42 11.76 8.50 -4.27
CA ARG A 42 13.05 7.94 -3.85
C ARG A 42 13.59 8.68 -2.63
N ALA A 43 14.14 7.94 -1.68
CA ALA A 43 14.96 8.49 -0.61
C ALA A 43 16.42 8.57 -1.09
N MET A 44 17.03 9.75 -1.04
CA MET A 44 18.40 9.97 -1.54
C MET A 44 19.04 11.20 -0.91
N GLU A 45 20.31 11.43 -1.21
CA GLU A 45 21.02 12.69 -0.93
C GLU A 45 20.42 13.83 -1.78
N GLY A 46 20.12 14.96 -1.15
CA GLY A 46 19.50 16.12 -1.77
C GLY A 46 20.39 16.73 -2.85
N ALA A 47 21.71 16.76 -2.63
CA ALA A 47 22.68 17.22 -3.61
C ALA A 47 22.77 16.32 -4.86
N ALA A 48 22.26 15.08 -4.80
CA ALA A 48 22.20 14.17 -5.93
C ALA A 48 20.90 14.30 -6.75
N VAL A 49 19.88 15.01 -6.25
CA VAL A 49 18.61 15.21 -6.96
C VAL A 49 18.85 16.03 -8.22
N GLY A 50 18.43 15.50 -9.38
CA GLY A 50 18.61 16.16 -10.69
C GLY A 50 20.06 16.13 -11.21
N ARG A 51 21.03 15.65 -10.42
CA ARG A 51 22.43 15.52 -10.86
C ARG A 51 22.63 14.37 -11.84
N TYR A 52 21.86 13.30 -11.68
CA TYR A 52 21.94 12.09 -12.50
C TYR A 52 20.58 11.79 -13.13
N THR A 53 20.61 11.28 -14.35
CA THR A 53 19.46 10.71 -15.02
C THR A 53 18.88 9.55 -14.21
N ILE A 54 17.56 9.51 -14.08
CA ILE A 54 16.81 8.43 -13.42
C ILE A 54 16.65 7.28 -14.41
N GLN A 55 17.65 6.41 -14.40
CA GLN A 55 17.75 5.25 -15.25
C GLN A 55 18.50 4.15 -14.49
N ASN A 56 18.23 2.87 -14.76
CA ASN A 56 18.72 1.73 -13.95
C ASN A 56 18.62 2.00 -12.44
N ASN A 57 17.42 2.38 -12.01
CA ASN A 57 17.16 2.75 -10.62
C ASN A 57 15.93 2.04 -10.09
N ASP A 58 16.00 1.74 -8.80
CA ASP A 58 14.86 1.38 -7.99
C ASP A 58 14.21 2.66 -7.43
N LEU A 59 12.91 2.75 -7.62
CA LEU A 59 12.02 3.80 -7.16
C LEU A 59 10.90 3.14 -6.35
N ALA A 60 10.05 3.93 -5.73
CA ALA A 60 8.96 3.42 -4.92
C ALA A 60 7.70 4.26 -5.05
N SER A 61 6.57 3.71 -4.62
CA SER A 61 5.43 4.54 -4.26
C SER A 61 5.75 5.35 -3.01
N LEU A 62 4.93 6.36 -2.70
CA LEU A 62 5.10 7.20 -1.52
C LEU A 62 5.26 6.38 -0.23
N ALA A 63 4.38 5.41 -0.01
CA ALA A 63 4.45 4.51 1.15
C ALA A 63 5.67 3.58 1.10
N GLY A 64 6.07 3.12 -0.10
CA GLY A 64 7.28 2.30 -0.27
C GLY A 64 8.57 3.07 0.06
N ALA A 65 8.65 4.35 -0.30
CA ALA A 65 9.78 5.21 0.05
C ALA A 65 9.84 5.47 1.57
N LEU A 66 8.69 5.73 2.21
CA LEU A 66 8.60 5.83 3.67
C LEU A 66 9.01 4.52 4.37
N LYS A 67 8.55 3.37 3.86
CA LYS A 67 8.97 2.05 4.35
C LYS A 67 10.48 1.93 4.32
N TYR A 68 11.12 2.27 3.19
CA TYR A 68 12.56 2.17 3.03
C TYR A 68 13.30 3.05 4.05
N VAL A 69 12.94 4.32 4.19
CA VAL A 69 13.54 5.22 5.19
C VAL A 69 13.39 4.62 6.61
N HIS A 70 12.19 4.21 6.97
CA HIS A 70 11.86 3.78 8.32
C HIS A 70 12.45 2.41 8.71
N THR A 71 12.70 1.53 7.74
CA THR A 71 13.19 0.16 7.99
C THR A 71 14.67 -0.03 7.66
N GLU A 72 15.26 0.81 6.82
CA GLU A 72 16.63 0.62 6.34
C GLU A 72 17.59 1.76 6.70
N VAL A 73 17.08 2.98 6.91
CA VAL A 73 17.91 4.19 7.04
C VAL A 73 18.04 4.65 8.50
N LEU A 74 16.98 4.55 9.28
CA LEU A 74 16.87 5.25 10.56
C LEU A 74 17.18 4.44 11.82
N ILE A 75 17.42 3.12 11.72
CA ILE A 75 17.56 2.27 12.91
C ILE A 75 18.92 2.50 13.59
N GLU A 76 18.92 3.18 14.74
CA GLU A 76 20.15 3.66 15.38
C GLU A 76 20.98 2.54 16.02
N HIS A 77 20.37 1.53 16.65
CA HIS A 77 21.12 0.50 17.37
C HIS A 77 21.97 -0.42 16.48
N ILE A 78 21.67 -0.50 15.18
CA ILE A 78 22.47 -1.22 14.17
C ILE A 78 23.39 -0.29 13.36
N SER A 79 23.35 1.02 13.63
CA SER A 79 24.11 2.04 12.91
C SER A 79 25.39 2.43 13.64
N ALA A 80 26.36 2.97 12.90
CA ALA A 80 27.57 3.51 13.51
C ALA A 80 27.24 4.72 14.41
N PRO A 81 27.62 4.73 15.70
CA PRO A 81 27.19 5.75 16.66
C PRO A 81 27.71 7.15 16.33
N TYR A 82 28.88 7.26 15.69
CA TYR A 82 29.56 8.52 15.39
C TYR A 82 29.39 8.99 13.94
N ARG A 83 28.39 8.48 13.21
CA ARG A 83 28.09 8.92 11.85
C ARG A 83 27.65 10.38 11.82
N LEU A 84 28.06 11.09 10.78
CA LEU A 84 27.77 12.52 10.56
C LEU A 84 26.55 12.75 9.66
N ALA A 85 26.02 11.67 9.06
CA ALA A 85 24.85 11.70 8.20
C ALA A 85 24.00 10.45 8.41
N ARG A 86 22.81 10.46 7.80
CA ARG A 86 21.97 9.26 7.60
C ARG A 86 22.70 8.22 6.76
N LYS A 87 22.25 6.97 6.85
CA LYS A 87 22.76 5.90 5.98
C LYS A 87 22.61 6.35 4.52
N TYR A 88 23.69 6.24 3.74
CA TYR A 88 23.77 6.68 2.34
C TYR A 88 23.52 8.18 2.11
N ASP A 89 23.80 9.01 3.13
CA ASP A 89 23.62 10.47 3.06
C ASP A 89 22.17 10.89 2.69
N ILE A 90 21.20 10.03 2.97
CA ILE A 90 19.78 10.26 2.68
C ILE A 90 19.26 11.38 3.58
N ASP A 91 18.92 12.52 3.01
CA ASP A 91 18.37 13.69 3.72
C ASP A 91 17.05 14.19 3.10
N VAL A 92 16.68 13.65 1.93
CA VAL A 92 15.44 14.01 1.26
C VAL A 92 14.63 12.80 0.76
N LEU A 93 13.34 13.06 0.58
CA LEU A 93 12.47 12.28 -0.29
C LEU A 93 12.20 13.11 -1.55
N ALA A 94 12.58 12.58 -2.70
CA ALA A 94 12.32 13.17 -4.01
C ALA A 94 11.11 12.49 -4.66
N ARG A 95 10.32 13.26 -5.41
CA ARG A 95 9.15 12.83 -6.18
C ARG A 95 9.29 13.31 -7.61
N TRP A 96 9.04 12.42 -8.56
CA TRP A 96 8.95 12.71 -9.99
C TRP A 96 7.59 12.28 -10.53
N ARG A 97 7.11 13.02 -11.53
CA ARG A 97 5.95 12.66 -12.35
C ARG A 97 6.46 11.94 -13.59
N PHE A 98 6.13 10.66 -13.72
CA PHE A 98 6.51 9.81 -14.85
C PHE A 98 5.34 9.66 -15.82
N GLN A 99 5.64 9.66 -17.11
CA GLN A 99 4.80 9.03 -18.12
C GLN A 99 5.38 7.66 -18.45
N VAL A 100 4.53 6.64 -18.54
CA VAL A 100 4.94 5.25 -18.80
C VAL A 100 4.06 4.63 -19.88
N LEU A 101 4.68 4.10 -20.93
CA LEU A 101 4.05 3.23 -21.91
C LEU A 101 5.00 2.07 -22.16
N ASN A 102 4.70 0.89 -21.63
CA ASN A 102 5.51 -0.30 -21.85
C ASN A 102 5.13 -1.02 -23.14
N PRO A 103 6.02 -1.83 -23.73
CA PRO A 103 5.78 -2.47 -25.02
C PRO A 103 4.57 -3.42 -24.96
N ASP A 104 3.72 -3.39 -25.99
CA ASP A 104 2.54 -4.27 -26.09
C ASP A 104 2.91 -5.76 -26.02
N SER A 105 4.09 -6.13 -26.54
CA SER A 105 4.62 -7.49 -26.48
C SER A 105 4.91 -7.95 -25.05
N LEU A 106 5.35 -7.05 -24.16
CA LEU A 106 5.71 -7.38 -22.78
C LEU A 106 4.49 -7.55 -21.87
N ILE A 107 3.46 -6.72 -22.07
CA ILE A 107 2.30 -6.66 -21.19
C ILE A 107 1.01 -7.17 -21.87
N SER A 108 1.16 -7.96 -22.92
CA SER A 108 0.06 -8.69 -23.55
C SER A 108 -0.53 -9.71 -22.56
N PRO A 109 -1.87 -9.82 -22.43
CA PRO A 109 -2.53 -10.78 -21.53
C PRO A 109 -2.18 -12.26 -21.80
N THR A 110 -1.59 -12.56 -22.95
CA THR A 110 -1.16 -13.92 -23.30
C THR A 110 0.14 -14.34 -22.63
N ASP A 111 0.91 -13.40 -22.08
CA ASP A 111 2.17 -13.70 -21.40
C ASP A 111 1.95 -13.90 -19.89
N SER A 112 2.52 -14.97 -19.36
CA SER A 112 2.50 -15.33 -17.93
C SER A 112 3.21 -14.33 -17.02
N LEU A 113 3.99 -13.41 -17.60
CA LEU A 113 4.75 -12.38 -16.89
C LEU A 113 3.87 -11.22 -16.39
N VAL A 114 2.64 -11.10 -16.88
CA VAL A 114 1.76 -9.96 -16.60
C VAL A 114 0.98 -10.16 -15.30
N HIS A 115 1.50 -9.59 -14.22
CA HIS A 115 0.76 -9.45 -12.95
C HIS A 115 0.11 -8.06 -12.79
N ASN A 116 0.48 -7.09 -13.62
CA ASN A 116 0.01 -5.72 -13.57
C ASN A 116 -0.29 -5.23 -14.98
N VAL A 117 -1.34 -4.42 -15.15
CA VAL A 117 -1.85 -4.04 -16.48
C VAL A 117 -0.85 -3.22 -17.29
N ASP A 118 -0.17 -2.28 -16.63
CA ASP A 118 0.65 -1.26 -17.31
C ASP A 118 2.16 -1.51 -17.18
N PHE A 119 2.57 -2.50 -16.39
CA PHE A 119 3.96 -2.66 -15.92
C PHE A 119 4.53 -4.05 -16.18
N GLY A 120 5.82 -4.07 -16.51
CA GLY A 120 6.61 -5.30 -16.62
C GLY A 120 7.03 -5.87 -15.25
N PRO A 121 7.77 -6.99 -15.25
CA PRO A 121 8.33 -7.57 -14.03
C PRO A 121 9.45 -6.70 -13.45
N PHE A 122 9.44 -6.47 -12.14
CA PHE A 122 10.44 -5.65 -11.46
C PHE A 122 11.88 -6.16 -11.63
N VAL A 123 12.80 -5.21 -11.86
CA VAL A 123 14.25 -5.42 -11.98
C VAL A 123 14.93 -4.72 -10.80
N THR A 124 15.77 -5.41 -10.05
CA THR A 124 16.51 -4.78 -8.94
C THR A 124 17.80 -4.17 -9.44
N TYR A 125 18.05 -2.91 -9.09
CA TYR A 125 19.22 -2.17 -9.54
C TYR A 125 20.11 -1.73 -8.37
N ASP A 126 21.26 -2.39 -8.24
CA ASP A 126 22.31 -2.00 -7.28
C ASP A 126 23.45 -1.31 -8.02
N SER A 127 23.78 -0.06 -7.66
CA SER A 127 24.84 0.73 -8.32
C SER A 127 24.71 0.77 -9.86
N GLY A 128 23.47 0.73 -10.37
CA GLY A 128 23.14 0.82 -11.80
C GLY A 128 23.15 -0.50 -12.58
N VAL A 129 23.46 -1.63 -11.94
CA VAL A 129 23.40 -2.96 -12.57
C VAL A 129 22.16 -3.73 -12.13
N ALA A 130 21.50 -4.40 -13.08
CA ALA A 130 20.43 -5.35 -12.86
C ALA A 130 20.98 -6.59 -12.15
N THR A 131 20.69 -6.72 -10.85
CA THR A 131 21.26 -7.79 -10.00
C THR A 131 20.46 -9.09 -10.05
N ASN A 132 19.22 -9.06 -10.53
CA ASN A 132 18.45 -10.24 -10.83
C ASN A 132 18.71 -10.70 -12.29
N THR A 133 19.79 -11.45 -12.50
CA THR A 133 20.25 -11.90 -13.83
C THR A 133 19.17 -12.57 -14.68
N GLY A 134 18.19 -13.24 -14.07
CA GLY A 134 17.06 -13.82 -14.79
C GLY A 134 16.15 -12.81 -15.51
N GLN A 135 16.17 -11.53 -15.13
CA GLN A 135 15.46 -10.47 -15.86
C GLN A 135 16.27 -9.90 -17.02
N GLN A 136 17.57 -10.23 -17.15
CA GLN A 136 18.35 -9.74 -18.29
C GLN A 136 17.80 -10.30 -19.60
N GLU A 137 17.34 -11.55 -19.63
CA GLU A 137 16.68 -12.14 -20.80
C GLU A 137 15.41 -11.37 -21.16
N THR A 138 14.55 -11.05 -20.17
CA THR A 138 13.37 -10.18 -20.38
C THR A 138 13.76 -8.84 -21.00
N ILE A 139 14.84 -8.21 -20.53
CA ILE A 139 15.33 -6.95 -21.07
C ILE A 139 15.82 -7.12 -22.51
N GLN A 140 16.55 -8.19 -22.82
CA GLN A 140 17.04 -8.46 -24.17
C GLN A 140 15.89 -8.68 -25.16
N THR A 141 14.85 -9.39 -24.73
CA THR A 141 13.70 -9.73 -25.58
C THR A 141 12.75 -8.56 -25.79
N TYR A 142 12.48 -7.78 -24.74
CA TYR A 142 11.40 -6.78 -24.77
C TYR A 142 11.89 -5.33 -24.78
N GLY A 143 13.18 -5.08 -24.60
CA GLY A 143 13.71 -3.74 -24.53
C GLY A 143 13.79 -3.17 -23.11
N GLY A 144 13.93 -1.85 -23.04
CA GLY A 144 13.75 -1.10 -21.81
C GLY A 144 12.28 -0.98 -21.45
N TYR A 145 11.93 -1.19 -20.19
CA TYR A 145 10.57 -1.07 -19.69
C TYR A 145 10.57 -0.55 -18.24
N VAL A 146 9.40 -0.21 -17.73
CA VAL A 146 9.18 0.10 -16.30
C VAL A 146 8.56 -1.11 -15.62
N GLY A 147 9.26 -1.65 -14.63
CA GLY A 147 8.81 -2.79 -13.85
C GLY A 147 8.14 -2.38 -12.55
N VAL A 148 7.28 -3.24 -12.00
CA VAL A 148 6.63 -3.02 -10.69
C VAL A 148 6.62 -4.28 -9.83
N GLN A 149 6.78 -4.11 -8.53
CA GLN A 149 6.66 -5.16 -7.53
C GLN A 149 5.79 -4.66 -6.37
N ASN A 150 4.68 -5.35 -6.12
CA ASN A 150 3.91 -5.16 -4.89
C ASN A 150 4.77 -5.55 -3.69
N GLN A 151 4.83 -4.68 -2.69
CA GLN A 151 5.63 -4.85 -1.50
C GLN A 151 4.76 -5.29 -0.33
N TRP A 152 5.27 -6.26 0.42
CA TRP A 152 4.77 -6.59 1.74
C TRP A 152 5.97 -6.76 2.68
N ASP A 153 6.01 -5.96 3.73
CA ASP A 153 7.10 -5.95 4.70
C ASP A 153 6.53 -6.08 6.12
N PRO A 154 6.77 -7.19 6.83
CA PRO A 154 6.25 -7.39 8.18
C PRO A 154 6.84 -6.40 9.20
N ARG A 155 7.90 -5.66 8.85
CA ARG A 155 8.50 -4.60 9.66
C ARG A 155 7.74 -3.29 9.56
N PHE A 156 6.92 -3.11 8.52
CA PHE A 156 6.20 -1.87 8.21
C PHE A 156 4.73 -2.18 7.87
N ARG A 157 3.87 -2.17 8.88
CA ARG A 157 2.44 -2.44 8.65
C ARG A 157 1.81 -1.32 7.84
N TYR A 158 1.14 -1.64 6.75
CA TYR A 158 0.43 -0.68 5.91
C TYR A 158 -0.75 -1.42 5.28
N ASP A 159 -1.97 -0.89 5.42
CA ASP A 159 -3.19 -1.62 5.05
C ASP A 159 -3.46 -1.61 3.53
N ASP A 160 -2.94 -0.59 2.84
CA ASP A 160 -3.04 -0.45 1.39
C ASP A 160 -1.85 -1.10 0.67
N PRO A 161 -2.00 -1.52 -0.59
CA PRO A 161 -0.86 -1.93 -1.41
C PRO A 161 0.13 -0.78 -1.63
N TYR A 162 1.41 -1.11 -1.65
CA TYR A 162 2.49 -0.17 -1.96
C TYR A 162 3.58 -0.88 -2.77
N TYR A 163 4.40 -0.13 -3.48
CA TYR A 163 5.14 -0.68 -4.61
C TYR A 163 6.59 -0.22 -4.63
N TRP A 164 7.42 -1.08 -5.22
CA TRP A 164 8.69 -0.71 -5.81
C TRP A 164 8.55 -0.70 -7.33
N PHE A 165 9.26 0.22 -7.96
CA PHE A 165 9.31 0.39 -9.40
C PHE A 165 10.76 0.33 -9.87
N SER A 166 10.99 -0.24 -11.03
CA SER A 166 12.30 -0.28 -11.66
C SER A 166 12.24 0.42 -13.00
N VAL A 167 13.22 1.26 -13.28
CA VAL A 167 13.32 1.93 -14.59
C VAL A 167 14.61 1.52 -15.27
N ASN A 168 14.48 0.97 -16.48
CA ASN A 168 15.61 0.42 -17.21
C ASN A 168 16.31 1.51 -18.02
N GLY A 169 17.63 1.52 -17.99
CA GLY A 169 18.45 2.52 -18.68
C GLY A 169 19.51 1.92 -19.59
N PHE A 170 20.44 2.78 -19.98
CA PHE A 170 21.61 2.40 -20.76
C PHE A 170 22.47 1.34 -20.04
N CYS A 171 22.90 0.31 -20.78
CA CYS A 171 23.73 -0.81 -20.33
C CYS A 171 23.32 -1.35 -18.94
N PRO A 172 22.12 -1.92 -18.82
CA PRO A 172 21.56 -2.31 -17.52
C PRO A 172 22.33 -3.44 -16.84
N ASN A 173 23.20 -4.16 -17.55
CA ASN A 173 23.99 -5.29 -17.04
C ASN A 173 25.33 -4.89 -16.41
N LEU A 174 25.70 -3.60 -16.43
CA LEU A 174 26.98 -3.10 -15.92
C LEU A 174 26.77 -2.04 -14.82
N ARG A 175 27.77 -1.85 -13.95
CA ARG A 175 27.71 -0.77 -12.94
C ARG A 175 27.90 0.59 -13.58
N TRP A 176 27.51 1.66 -12.89
CA TRP A 176 27.61 3.04 -13.43
C TRP A 176 28.96 3.41 -14.03
N ALA A 177 30.05 3.10 -13.33
CA ALA A 177 31.40 3.44 -13.77
C ALA A 177 31.90 2.61 -14.98
N GLU A 178 31.20 1.53 -15.32
CA GLU A 178 31.63 0.53 -16.31
C GLU A 178 30.90 0.66 -17.64
N LYS A 179 29.83 1.48 -17.74
CA LYS A 179 28.94 1.52 -18.92
C LYS A 179 29.57 2.17 -20.15
N GLY A 180 30.56 3.04 -19.97
CA GLY A 180 30.99 3.97 -21.02
C GLY A 180 29.96 5.10 -21.23
N THR A 181 29.90 5.65 -22.44
CA THR A 181 28.88 6.65 -22.84
C THR A 181 28.01 6.07 -23.94
N GLU A 182 26.88 6.70 -24.27
CA GLU A 182 26.03 6.23 -25.37
C GLU A 182 26.75 6.25 -26.74
N GLU A 183 27.71 7.16 -26.93
CA GLU A 183 28.53 7.27 -28.15
C GLU A 183 29.70 6.29 -28.15
N SER A 184 30.17 5.88 -26.97
CA SER A 184 31.27 4.94 -26.78
C SER A 184 30.91 3.92 -25.69
N PRO A 185 29.92 3.04 -25.95
CA PRO A 185 29.45 2.07 -24.98
C PRO A 185 30.55 1.06 -24.66
N ASN A 186 30.52 0.51 -23.45
CA ASN A 186 31.34 -0.65 -23.13
C ASN A 186 30.96 -1.82 -24.08
N PRO A 187 31.92 -2.54 -24.67
CA PRO A 187 31.63 -3.68 -25.54
C PRO A 187 30.77 -4.77 -24.87
N ASP A 188 30.84 -4.89 -23.54
CA ASP A 188 30.09 -5.86 -22.73
C ASP A 188 28.67 -5.38 -22.41
N CYS A 189 28.25 -4.21 -22.88
CA CYS A 189 26.87 -3.76 -22.72
C CYS A 189 25.89 -4.75 -23.33
N LEU A 190 24.77 -4.94 -22.63
CA LEU A 190 23.69 -5.82 -23.06
C LEU A 190 23.20 -5.46 -24.47
N ARG A 191 22.92 -6.49 -25.26
CA ARG A 191 22.38 -6.38 -26.62
C ARG A 191 21.11 -7.21 -26.73
N ASN A 192 20.16 -6.73 -27.54
CA ASN A 192 18.98 -7.49 -27.90
C ASN A 192 19.34 -8.66 -28.84
N ASP A 193 18.34 -9.46 -29.23
CA ASP A 193 18.53 -10.65 -30.05
C ASP A 193 19.06 -10.33 -31.47
N GLU A 194 18.81 -9.12 -31.97
CA GLU A 194 19.37 -8.62 -33.25
C GLU A 194 20.80 -8.08 -33.12
N GLY A 195 21.38 -8.08 -31.91
CA GLY A 195 22.71 -7.56 -31.63
C GLY A 195 22.78 -6.03 -31.47
N ASN A 196 21.64 -5.35 -31.44
CA ASN A 196 21.56 -3.92 -31.17
C ASN A 196 21.85 -3.63 -29.70
N LEU A 197 22.51 -2.50 -29.46
CA LEU A 197 22.82 -2.05 -28.10
C LEU A 197 21.55 -1.67 -27.35
N MET A 198 21.40 -2.18 -26.12
CA MET A 198 20.31 -1.81 -25.23
C MET A 198 20.49 -0.38 -24.69
N ARG A 199 19.67 0.55 -25.19
CA ARG A 199 19.66 1.95 -24.74
C ARG A 199 18.80 2.19 -23.49
N GLY A 200 17.90 1.26 -23.18
CA GLY A 200 16.98 1.38 -22.05
C GLY A 200 15.69 2.09 -22.41
N GLY A 201 14.81 2.31 -21.43
CA GLY A 201 13.45 2.78 -21.67
C GLY A 201 13.27 4.30 -21.69
N LEU A 202 14.31 5.06 -21.33
CA LEU A 202 14.21 6.52 -21.27
C LEU A 202 14.14 7.12 -22.68
N CYS A 203 13.09 7.88 -22.96
CA CYS A 203 12.94 8.56 -24.25
C CYS A 203 14.04 9.61 -24.47
N SER A 204 14.51 9.70 -25.72
CA SER A 204 15.75 10.36 -26.18
C SER A 204 15.87 11.89 -25.98
N SER A 205 14.96 12.51 -25.24
CA SER A 205 14.93 13.93 -24.98
C SER A 205 15.14 14.19 -23.49
N TYR A 206 16.39 14.13 -23.04
CA TYR A 206 16.74 14.63 -21.71
C TYR A 206 16.59 16.16 -21.70
N PRO A 207 15.98 16.78 -20.68
CA PRO A 207 15.72 18.22 -20.68
C PRO A 207 17.04 19.00 -20.60
N GLY A 208 17.43 19.57 -21.74
CA GLY A 208 18.35 20.68 -21.77
C GLY A 208 17.65 21.95 -21.26
N THR A 209 17.69 22.19 -19.94
CA THR A 209 17.61 23.54 -19.33
C THR A 209 16.39 24.46 -19.60
N SER A 210 15.36 24.06 -20.34
CA SER A 210 14.19 24.93 -20.59
C SER A 210 13.00 24.54 -19.73
N ASP A 211 12.61 25.47 -18.86
CA ASP A 211 11.39 25.63 -18.05
C ASP A 211 10.48 24.40 -17.72
N ASP A 212 10.09 24.38 -16.45
CA ASP A 212 9.50 23.34 -15.59
C ASP A 212 8.18 22.66 -16.05
N SER A 213 7.72 22.82 -17.30
CA SER A 213 6.39 22.34 -17.73
C SER A 213 6.35 21.24 -18.78
N ASP A 214 7.43 20.99 -19.52
CA ASP A 214 7.32 20.18 -20.73
C ASP A 214 8.00 18.82 -20.53
N LEU A 215 7.20 17.77 -20.30
CA LEU A 215 7.65 16.40 -20.55
C LEU A 215 8.08 16.34 -22.02
N VAL A 216 9.39 16.15 -22.24
CA VAL A 216 10.02 16.52 -23.51
C VAL A 216 9.64 15.56 -24.65
N GLN A 217 9.20 14.34 -24.32
CA GLN A 217 8.69 13.37 -25.28
C GLN A 217 7.73 12.39 -24.58
N GLU A 218 6.55 12.18 -25.17
CA GLU A 218 5.63 11.14 -24.73
C GLU A 218 6.22 9.75 -25.05
N PRO A 219 6.17 8.79 -24.12
CA PRO A 219 6.57 7.41 -24.38
C PRO A 219 5.82 6.80 -25.55
N THR A 220 6.54 6.16 -26.47
CA THR A 220 5.95 5.51 -27.65
C THR A 220 5.59 4.06 -27.40
N GLY A 221 6.15 3.43 -26.36
CA GLY A 221 6.04 1.99 -26.13
C GLY A 221 7.08 1.17 -26.87
N ASP A 222 7.95 1.82 -27.65
CA ASP A 222 9.07 1.15 -28.30
C ASP A 222 10.12 0.73 -27.26
N GLU A 223 10.89 -0.32 -27.55
CA GLU A 223 11.95 -0.86 -26.69
C GLU A 223 12.98 0.17 -26.19
N ASN A 224 13.08 1.34 -26.83
CA ASN A 224 14.00 2.42 -26.47
C ASN A 224 13.30 3.72 -26.00
N CYS A 225 11.98 3.71 -25.80
CA CYS A 225 11.19 4.87 -25.34
C CYS A 225 9.88 4.42 -24.66
N THR A 226 10.01 3.93 -23.43
CA THR A 226 8.90 3.45 -22.60
C THR A 226 8.58 4.34 -21.42
N TYR A 227 9.44 5.30 -21.07
CA TYR A 227 9.13 6.29 -20.06
C TYR A 227 9.83 7.64 -20.29
N SER A 228 9.21 8.67 -19.73
CA SER A 228 9.77 10.01 -19.54
C SER A 228 9.37 10.53 -18.16
N TYR A 229 10.07 11.53 -17.65
CA TYR A 229 9.76 12.09 -16.33
C TYR A 229 10.12 13.58 -16.24
N GLY A 230 9.38 14.32 -15.41
CA GLY A 230 9.57 15.75 -15.20
C GLY A 230 10.60 16.09 -14.10
N THR A 231 10.72 17.36 -13.74
CA THR A 231 11.59 17.81 -12.65
C THR A 231 11.20 17.17 -11.31
N ALA A 232 12.21 16.86 -10.49
CA ALA A 232 11.97 16.35 -9.16
C ALA A 232 11.46 17.46 -8.22
N SER A 233 10.41 17.16 -7.47
CA SER A 233 10.07 17.89 -6.24
C SER A 233 10.69 17.21 -5.03
N VAL A 234 11.04 17.98 -3.98
CA VAL A 234 11.83 17.47 -2.86
C VAL A 234 11.20 17.86 -1.52
N VAL A 235 11.12 16.90 -0.60
CA VAL A 235 10.79 17.12 0.81
C VAL A 235 12.00 16.76 1.67
N GLN A 236 12.46 17.74 2.45
CA GLN A 236 13.54 17.57 3.43
C GLN A 236 13.08 16.67 4.58
N LEU A 237 13.80 15.58 4.85
CA LEU A 237 13.46 14.64 5.93
C LEU A 237 13.53 15.32 7.30
N ASP A 238 14.47 16.24 7.49
CA ASP A 238 14.64 16.95 8.77
C ASP A 238 13.40 17.78 9.11
N LYS A 239 12.84 18.47 8.12
CA LYS A 239 11.60 19.22 8.29
C LYS A 239 10.41 18.29 8.50
N LEU A 240 10.31 17.21 7.71
CA LEU A 240 9.22 16.24 7.80
C LEU A 240 9.17 15.55 9.16
N ALA A 241 10.34 15.15 9.69
CA ALA A 241 10.47 14.47 10.97
C ALA A 241 10.31 15.42 12.18
N GLY A 242 10.32 16.73 11.95
CA GLY A 242 10.26 17.77 13.00
C GLY A 242 11.61 18.06 13.66
N ILE A 243 12.73 17.61 13.08
CA ILE A 243 14.08 17.86 13.58
C ILE A 243 14.37 19.35 13.69
N THR A 244 14.01 20.12 12.65
CA THR A 244 14.24 21.56 12.62
C THR A 244 13.41 22.33 13.66
N GLU A 245 12.47 21.66 14.32
CA GLU A 245 11.66 22.23 15.40
C GLU A 245 12.18 21.91 16.80
N GLU A 246 13.16 21.03 16.93
CA GLU A 246 13.76 20.65 18.20
C GLU A 246 14.74 21.73 18.71
N ASP A 247 14.96 21.76 20.04
CA ASP A 247 15.92 22.65 20.67
C ASP A 247 17.33 22.04 20.66
N CYS A 248 18.29 22.80 20.12
CA CYS A 248 19.70 22.49 19.97
C CYS A 248 20.57 23.50 20.74
N GLY A 249 20.39 23.57 22.06
CA GLY A 249 21.14 24.46 22.94
C GLY A 249 20.62 25.91 22.99
N GLY A 250 19.30 26.09 23.06
CA GLY A 250 18.63 27.40 23.11
C GLY A 250 18.30 27.98 21.72
N ARG A 251 18.44 27.19 20.67
CA ARG A 251 18.12 27.53 19.28
C ARG A 251 17.48 26.34 18.57
N LYS A 252 16.77 26.59 17.48
CA LYS A 252 16.27 25.51 16.62
C LYS A 252 17.42 24.74 15.98
N CYS A 253 17.27 23.43 15.84
CA CYS A 253 18.24 22.60 15.13
C CYS A 253 18.22 22.95 13.63
N THR A 254 19.39 22.97 12.98
CA THR A 254 19.50 23.30 11.54
C THR A 254 19.22 22.11 10.64
N ASP A 255 19.68 20.94 11.06
CA ASP A 255 19.66 19.70 10.30
C ASP A 255 19.81 18.49 11.23
N TRP A 256 19.84 17.30 10.66
CA TRP A 256 20.02 16.04 11.38
C TRP A 256 21.32 15.98 12.20
N ALA A 257 22.44 16.44 11.65
CA ALA A 257 23.73 16.36 12.32
C ALA A 257 23.75 17.28 13.55
N ASP A 258 23.20 18.47 13.40
CA ASP A 258 23.03 19.42 14.51
C ASP A 258 22.11 18.86 15.60
N PHE A 259 20.97 18.27 15.23
CA PHE A 259 20.10 17.57 16.19
C PHE A 259 20.83 16.46 16.93
N ARG A 260 21.53 15.59 16.21
CA ARG A 260 22.25 14.46 16.80
C ARG A 260 23.23 14.92 17.88
N HIS A 261 23.98 15.98 17.62
CA HIS A 261 25.05 16.42 18.50
C HIS A 261 24.58 17.40 19.59
N ASN A 262 23.66 18.30 19.24
CA ASN A 262 23.37 19.47 20.06
C ASN A 262 21.97 19.48 20.68
N CYS A 263 21.10 18.47 20.44
CA CYS A 263 19.76 18.52 21.02
C CYS A 263 19.80 18.58 22.56
N SER A 264 18.97 19.46 23.11
CA SER A 264 18.81 19.68 24.54
C SER A 264 17.88 18.64 25.18
N ASN A 265 16.99 18.02 24.40
CA ASN A 265 16.01 17.08 24.91
C ASN A 265 16.66 15.74 25.27
N THR A 266 16.87 15.52 26.57
CA THR A 266 17.53 14.32 27.10
C THR A 266 16.71 13.04 26.87
N SER A 267 15.42 13.12 26.55
CA SER A 267 14.60 11.94 26.23
C SER A 267 15.01 11.27 24.91
N TYR A 268 15.73 11.97 24.03
CA TYR A 268 16.29 11.40 22.80
C TYR A 268 17.68 10.80 22.99
N ARG A 269 18.27 10.85 24.19
CA ARG A 269 19.62 10.32 24.45
C ARG A 269 19.61 8.87 24.90
N TYR A 270 18.72 8.08 24.28
CA TYR A 270 18.55 6.66 24.57
C TYR A 270 18.37 5.87 23.28
N ALA A 271 19.04 4.73 23.18
CA ALA A 271 18.91 3.74 22.10
C ALA A 271 18.70 2.35 22.70
N PHE A 272 18.27 1.40 21.90
CA PHE A 272 18.25 -0.01 22.29
C PHE A 272 19.66 -0.61 22.18
N ASP A 273 19.99 -1.49 23.10
CA ASP A 273 21.14 -2.38 22.97
C ASP A 273 20.80 -3.50 21.97
N LEU A 274 21.64 -3.70 20.96
CA LEU A 274 21.43 -4.68 19.90
C LEU A 274 21.22 -6.11 20.43
N HIS A 275 21.92 -6.49 21.51
CA HIS A 275 21.92 -7.88 21.98
C HIS A 275 20.88 -8.14 23.06
N THR A 276 20.67 -7.19 23.96
CA THR A 276 19.79 -7.35 25.13
C THR A 276 18.42 -6.70 24.94
N GLY A 277 18.26 -5.84 23.94
CA GLY A 277 17.05 -5.04 23.72
C GLY A 277 16.74 -4.07 24.86
N ARG A 278 17.70 -3.83 25.76
CA ARG A 278 17.55 -2.87 26.86
C ARG A 278 17.77 -1.46 26.35
N VAL A 279 17.02 -0.51 26.90
CA VAL A 279 17.23 0.91 26.63
C VAL A 279 18.48 1.37 27.38
N MET A 280 19.44 1.95 26.67
CA MET A 280 20.71 2.44 27.21
C MET A 280 20.93 3.91 26.87
N PRO A 281 21.56 4.69 27.77
CA PRO A 281 21.91 6.07 27.47
C PRO A 281 22.99 6.13 26.37
N VAL A 282 22.89 7.11 25.48
CA VAL A 282 23.85 7.38 24.40
C VAL A 282 24.28 8.85 24.40
N PRO A 283 25.50 9.18 23.93
CA PRO A 283 26.01 10.55 23.98
C PRO A 283 25.46 11.47 22.88
N PHE A 284 24.50 10.99 22.08
CA PHE A 284 23.89 11.70 20.95
C PHE A 284 22.36 11.57 21.00
N CYS A 285 21.66 12.39 20.22
CA CYS A 285 20.21 12.33 20.09
C CYS A 285 19.80 11.35 18.98
N VAL A 286 18.83 10.49 19.31
CA VAL A 286 18.29 9.42 18.47
C VAL A 286 17.07 9.93 17.72
N GLU A 287 17.14 9.94 16.39
CA GLU A 287 16.00 10.29 15.54
C GLU A 287 14.90 9.22 15.63
N TYR A 288 15.29 7.95 15.57
CA TYR A 288 14.39 6.82 15.67
C TYR A 288 15.15 5.58 16.13
N ASP A 289 14.51 4.75 16.94
CA ASP A 289 15.00 3.41 17.21
C ASP A 289 13.86 2.47 17.55
N ILE A 290 14.06 1.17 17.34
CA ILE A 290 13.07 0.13 17.65
C ILE A 290 13.71 -1.02 18.41
N SER A 291 12.94 -1.62 19.32
CA SER A 291 13.36 -2.80 20.05
C SER A 291 13.76 -3.92 19.07
N PRO A 292 14.88 -4.62 19.29
CA PRO A 292 15.28 -5.77 18.48
C PRO A 292 14.18 -6.84 18.35
N ALA A 293 13.32 -6.99 19.36
CA ALA A 293 12.16 -7.90 19.31
C ALA A 293 11.12 -7.54 18.23
N CYS A 294 11.07 -6.28 17.80
CA CYS A 294 10.17 -5.74 16.78
C CYS A 294 10.89 -5.40 15.46
N GLU A 295 12.22 -5.52 15.42
CA GLU A 295 13.03 -5.03 14.30
C GLU A 295 12.68 -5.75 12.98
N ALA A 296 12.62 -7.09 13.04
CA ALA A 296 12.40 -7.94 11.87
C ALA A 296 10.93 -8.22 11.57
N ASN A 297 10.03 -8.12 12.55
CA ASN A 297 8.60 -8.36 12.36
C ASN A 297 7.77 -7.74 13.48
N CYS A 298 6.82 -6.87 13.12
CA CYS A 298 5.89 -6.22 14.05
C CYS A 298 4.84 -7.17 14.66
N GLU A 299 4.67 -8.35 14.09
CA GLU A 299 3.74 -9.39 14.52
C GLU A 299 4.46 -10.53 15.28
N ALA A 300 5.77 -10.44 15.47
CA ALA A 300 6.50 -11.37 16.32
C ALA A 300 5.91 -11.37 17.74
N SER A 301 5.79 -12.55 18.37
CA SER A 301 5.22 -12.70 19.70
C SER A 301 5.88 -11.78 20.73
N ASP A 302 7.20 -11.65 20.65
CA ASP A 302 8.00 -10.87 21.58
C ASP A 302 7.75 -9.37 21.37
N CYS A 303 7.56 -8.93 20.12
CA CYS A 303 7.15 -7.56 19.82
C CYS A 303 5.75 -7.24 20.35
N VAL A 304 4.80 -8.15 20.12
CA VAL A 304 3.40 -7.98 20.54
C VAL A 304 3.29 -7.96 22.07
N ALA A 305 4.12 -8.74 22.77
CA ALA A 305 4.18 -8.77 24.23
C ALA A 305 4.74 -7.47 24.85
N LEU A 306 5.52 -6.68 24.10
CA LEU A 306 6.00 -5.39 24.56
C LEU A 306 4.88 -4.36 24.60
N PRO A 307 4.74 -3.57 25.69
CA PRO A 307 3.90 -2.37 25.70
C PRO A 307 4.32 -1.41 24.58
N SER A 308 3.35 -0.72 23.95
CA SER A 308 3.61 0.09 22.76
C SER A 308 4.62 1.21 23.01
N GLU A 309 4.63 1.80 24.19
CA GLU A 309 5.56 2.82 24.65
C GLU A 309 7.00 2.32 24.86
N ARG A 310 7.19 1.00 24.92
CA ARG A 310 8.51 0.36 25.05
C ARG A 310 9.05 -0.20 23.75
N ARG A 311 8.29 -0.13 22.66
CA ARG A 311 8.71 -0.68 21.37
C ARG A 311 9.68 0.25 20.65
N GLU A 312 9.49 1.57 20.78
CA GLU A 312 10.12 2.54 19.89
C GLU A 312 10.58 3.79 20.65
N LEU A 313 11.70 4.37 20.23
CA LEU A 313 12.33 5.59 20.77
C LEU A 313 12.47 6.66 19.67
N GLY A 314 12.90 7.87 20.06
CA GLY A 314 13.17 8.96 19.12
C GLY A 314 11.97 9.87 18.84
N LEU A 315 11.96 10.52 17.69
CA LEU A 315 10.99 11.55 17.32
C LEU A 315 9.56 11.00 17.17
N PRO A 316 8.52 11.73 17.61
CA PRO A 316 7.13 11.30 17.50
C PRO A 316 6.67 10.98 16.07
N PHE A 317 7.25 11.66 15.06
CA PHE A 317 6.93 11.41 13.66
C PHE A 317 7.20 9.95 13.28
N TRP A 318 8.33 9.37 13.71
CA TRP A 318 8.71 7.99 13.38
C TRP A 318 8.06 6.92 14.27
N ARG A 319 7.55 7.26 15.46
CA ARG A 319 6.93 6.28 16.38
C ARG A 319 5.60 5.67 15.95
N GLY A 320 5.45 4.37 16.08
CA GLY A 320 4.33 3.55 15.63
C GLY A 320 4.60 2.90 14.28
N ARG A 321 5.80 2.35 14.05
CA ARG A 321 6.15 1.59 12.84
C ARG A 321 5.28 0.35 12.68
N CYS A 322 4.88 -0.26 13.79
CA CYS A 322 4.00 -1.44 13.82
C CYS A 322 2.50 -1.12 13.75
N SER A 323 2.13 0.15 13.50
CA SER A 323 0.74 0.58 13.36
C SER A 323 0.46 1.01 11.93
N ALA A 324 -0.40 0.26 11.24
CA ALA A 324 -0.82 0.59 9.87
C ALA A 324 -1.40 2.01 9.76
N ARG A 325 -2.26 2.38 10.72
CA ARG A 325 -2.81 3.74 10.83
C ARG A 325 -1.74 4.82 10.99
N ARG A 326 -0.68 4.59 11.78
CA ARG A 326 0.40 5.58 11.92
C ARG A 326 1.25 5.69 10.66
N ASN A 327 1.47 4.59 9.94
CA ASN A 327 2.17 4.62 8.66
C ASN A 327 1.33 5.29 7.55
N ALA A 328 0.01 5.07 7.53
CA ALA A 328 -0.92 5.83 6.68
C ALA A 328 -0.88 7.33 6.98
N TRP A 329 -0.90 7.70 8.27
CA TRP A 329 -0.73 9.11 8.66
C TRP A 329 0.58 9.71 8.16
N ARG A 330 1.72 9.01 8.28
CA ARG A 330 3.00 9.48 7.72
C ARG A 330 2.93 9.67 6.21
N ALA A 331 2.28 8.73 5.51
CA ALA A 331 2.09 8.81 4.07
C ALA A 331 1.30 10.07 3.69
N GLU A 332 0.25 10.41 4.43
CA GLU A 332 -0.50 11.64 4.22
C GLU A 332 0.28 12.91 4.57
N GLN A 333 1.08 12.90 5.64
CA GLN A 333 1.94 14.06 5.96
C GLN A 333 2.97 14.31 4.86
N LEU A 334 3.56 13.24 4.33
CA LEU A 334 4.49 13.33 3.20
C LEU A 334 3.77 13.79 1.93
N ALA A 335 2.59 13.25 1.64
CA ALA A 335 1.77 13.66 0.49
C ALA A 335 1.41 15.15 0.58
N ALA A 336 1.00 15.62 1.77
CA ALA A 336 0.73 17.03 2.02
C ALA A 336 2.00 17.89 1.86
N ALA A 337 3.16 17.41 2.30
CA ALA A 337 4.43 18.11 2.11
C ALA A 337 4.84 18.25 0.63
N PHE A 338 4.42 17.31 -0.23
CA PHE A 338 4.54 17.43 -1.69
C PHE A 338 3.43 18.24 -2.36
N GLY A 339 2.47 18.77 -1.58
CA GLY A 339 1.34 19.54 -2.09
C GLY A 339 0.27 18.70 -2.80
N ILE A 340 0.14 17.42 -2.48
CA ILE A 340 -0.89 16.55 -3.07
C ILE A 340 -2.28 16.96 -2.54
N PRO A 341 -3.23 17.36 -3.41
CA PRO A 341 -4.56 17.77 -2.98
C PRO A 341 -5.31 16.64 -2.27
N GLY A 342 -6.06 16.98 -1.21
CA GLY A 342 -6.84 16.01 -0.45
C GLY A 342 -6.01 15.09 0.47
N ALA A 343 -4.69 15.29 0.61
CA ALA A 343 -3.85 14.39 1.38
C ALA A 343 -4.28 14.24 2.85
N ALA A 344 -4.64 15.35 3.51
CA ALA A 344 -5.08 15.36 4.90
C ALA A 344 -6.61 15.23 5.08
N GLU A 345 -7.36 15.17 3.97
CA GLU A 345 -8.82 15.32 3.97
C GLU A 345 -9.55 14.15 3.33
N GLN A 346 -8.88 13.42 2.44
CA GLN A 346 -9.43 12.38 1.55
C GLN A 346 -8.54 11.13 1.49
N HIS A 347 -7.56 11.00 2.39
CA HIS A 347 -6.53 9.95 2.34
C HIS A 347 -5.78 9.90 0.99
N ALA A 348 -5.60 11.06 0.34
CA ALA A 348 -4.93 11.13 -0.95
C ALA A 348 -3.39 11.00 -0.78
N THR A 349 -2.78 10.07 -1.50
CA THR A 349 -1.34 9.77 -1.43
C THR A 349 -0.66 9.85 -2.79
N GLY A 350 -1.36 10.40 -3.80
CA GLY A 350 -0.90 10.56 -5.17
C GLY A 350 -1.76 11.58 -5.92
N THR A 351 -1.18 12.30 -6.89
CA THR A 351 -1.94 13.18 -7.79
C THR A 351 -2.66 12.36 -8.86
N LEU A 352 -3.89 11.91 -8.57
CA LEU A 352 -4.71 11.16 -9.52
C LEU A 352 -5.32 12.05 -10.63
N HIS A 353 -4.77 13.24 -10.88
CA HIS A 353 -5.39 14.30 -11.69
C HIS A 353 -5.68 13.91 -13.16
N ALA A 354 -5.16 12.78 -13.66
CA ALA A 354 -5.45 12.25 -15.00
C ALA A 354 -6.03 10.81 -15.00
N ALA A 355 -6.26 10.20 -13.83
CA ALA A 355 -6.80 8.84 -13.74
C ALA A 355 -8.25 8.74 -14.25
N ASP A 356 -8.96 9.86 -14.33
CA ASP A 356 -10.31 9.95 -14.89
C ASP A 356 -10.35 9.93 -16.42
N GLU A 357 -9.23 9.79 -17.12
CA GLU A 357 -9.20 9.57 -18.58
C GLU A 357 -8.47 8.28 -18.97
N GLN A 358 -7.56 7.79 -18.11
CA GLN A 358 -6.73 6.63 -18.41
C GLN A 358 -7.40 5.32 -17.97
N ARG A 359 -7.66 4.45 -18.96
CA ARG A 359 -8.30 3.16 -18.74
C ARG A 359 -7.34 2.16 -18.08
N CYS A 360 -7.86 1.43 -17.10
CA CYS A 360 -7.29 0.23 -16.49
C CYS A 360 -7.81 -1.04 -17.18
N ALA A 361 -9.05 -1.02 -17.67
CA ALA A 361 -9.74 -2.19 -18.16
C ALA A 361 -9.63 -2.29 -19.69
N TYR A 362 -9.01 -3.38 -20.14
CA TYR A 362 -8.90 -3.72 -21.56
C TYR A 362 -9.65 -5.02 -21.85
N PRO A 363 -10.30 -5.14 -23.03
CA PRO A 363 -10.94 -6.39 -23.43
C PRO A 363 -9.95 -7.57 -23.38
N GLY A 364 -10.30 -8.62 -22.63
CA GLY A 364 -9.46 -9.81 -22.47
C GLY A 364 -8.32 -9.67 -21.45
N GLY A 365 -8.18 -8.53 -20.77
CA GLY A 365 -7.21 -8.35 -19.69
C GLY A 365 -7.65 -8.95 -18.34
N ILE A 366 -6.81 -8.77 -17.32
CA ILE A 366 -7.07 -9.23 -15.95
C ILE A 366 -8.26 -8.51 -15.28
N CYS A 367 -8.63 -7.33 -15.79
CA CYS A 367 -9.73 -6.50 -15.32
C CYS A 367 -11.03 -6.90 -16.03
N ASN A 368 -11.59 -8.05 -15.64
CA ASN A 368 -12.84 -8.56 -16.23
C ASN A 368 -13.97 -8.51 -15.19
N PRO A 369 -14.71 -7.38 -15.10
CA PRO A 369 -15.72 -7.21 -14.07
C PRO A 369 -16.91 -8.15 -14.30
N SER A 370 -17.33 -8.84 -13.23
CA SER A 370 -18.52 -9.69 -13.24
C SER A 370 -19.64 -9.06 -12.43
N THR A 371 -20.81 -8.95 -13.06
CA THR A 371 -22.01 -8.48 -12.36
C THR A 371 -22.48 -9.46 -11.28
N LEU A 372 -22.07 -10.73 -11.32
CA LEU A 372 -22.49 -11.71 -10.33
C LEU A 372 -21.52 -11.84 -9.16
N SER A 373 -20.21 -11.84 -9.42
CA SER A 373 -19.18 -12.07 -8.39
C SER A 373 -18.57 -10.79 -7.81
N GLY A 374 -18.85 -9.62 -8.40
CA GLY A 374 -18.27 -8.36 -7.92
C GLY A 374 -16.77 -8.21 -8.21
N GLY A 375 -16.23 -8.97 -9.16
CA GLY A 375 -14.82 -8.89 -9.56
C GLY A 375 -14.58 -9.66 -10.86
N THR A 376 -13.47 -9.42 -11.56
CA THR A 376 -12.33 -8.59 -11.13
C THR A 376 -12.42 -7.18 -11.71
N TYR A 377 -12.46 -6.16 -10.85
CA TYR A 377 -12.28 -4.77 -11.26
C TYR A 377 -10.79 -4.41 -11.14
N CYS A 378 -10.41 -3.25 -11.65
CA CYS A 378 -9.08 -2.66 -11.48
C CYS A 378 -9.18 -1.19 -11.13
N SER A 379 -8.24 -0.71 -10.31
CA SER A 379 -8.21 0.69 -9.88
C SER A 379 -6.77 1.17 -9.71
N ARG A 380 -6.55 2.46 -9.99
CA ARG A 380 -5.30 3.20 -9.76
C ARG A 380 -5.25 3.93 -8.41
N ALA A 381 -6.25 3.74 -7.54
CA ALA A 381 -6.33 4.46 -6.27
C ALA A 381 -5.10 4.28 -5.36
N TRP A 382 -4.33 3.22 -5.57
CA TRP A 382 -3.12 2.91 -4.81
C TRP A 382 -1.88 3.17 -5.66
N ALA A 383 -1.23 4.30 -5.41
CA ALA A 383 0.02 4.70 -6.04
C ALA A 383 -0.02 4.79 -7.58
N GLY A 384 -1.19 4.98 -8.20
CA GLY A 384 -1.32 5.07 -9.66
C GLY A 384 -1.18 3.74 -10.40
N VAL A 385 -0.94 2.62 -9.69
CA VAL A 385 -0.77 1.30 -10.30
C VAL A 385 -2.13 0.69 -10.57
N CYS A 386 -2.37 0.30 -11.82
CA CYS A 386 -3.56 -0.44 -12.17
C CYS A 386 -3.50 -1.87 -11.64
N GLN A 387 -4.21 -2.12 -10.53
CA GLN A 387 -4.22 -3.43 -9.87
C GLN A 387 -5.64 -3.98 -9.72
N PRO A 388 -5.79 -5.32 -9.67
CA PRO A 388 -7.08 -5.93 -9.48
C PRO A 388 -7.64 -5.69 -8.07
N CYS A 389 -8.94 -5.46 -8.00
CA CYS A 389 -9.72 -5.33 -6.77
C CYS A 389 -11.10 -5.97 -6.96
N TRP A 390 -11.85 -6.10 -5.87
CA TRP A 390 -13.21 -6.62 -5.93
C TRP A 390 -14.19 -5.89 -4.99
N ILE A 391 -15.47 -5.98 -5.33
CA ILE A 391 -16.61 -5.43 -4.60
C ILE A 391 -17.22 -6.54 -3.73
N PRO A 392 -17.12 -6.44 -2.39
CA PRO A 392 -17.70 -7.43 -1.50
C PRO A 392 -19.22 -7.42 -1.46
N GLY A 393 -19.82 -8.58 -1.18
CA GLY A 393 -21.28 -8.73 -1.02
C GLY A 393 -22.08 -8.90 -2.31
N ALA A 394 -21.42 -9.19 -3.43
CA ALA A 394 -22.09 -9.62 -4.66
C ALA A 394 -22.82 -10.97 -4.47
N VAL A 395 -23.73 -11.31 -5.40
CA VAL A 395 -24.54 -12.54 -5.36
C VAL A 395 -23.68 -13.80 -5.27
N LEU A 396 -22.61 -13.86 -6.05
CA LEU A 396 -21.60 -14.92 -5.99
C LEU A 396 -20.37 -14.42 -5.25
N PRO A 397 -19.71 -15.26 -4.44
CA PRO A 397 -18.45 -14.89 -3.82
C PRO A 397 -17.35 -14.77 -4.89
N TYR A 398 -16.48 -13.77 -4.74
CA TYR A 398 -15.26 -13.65 -5.54
C TYR A 398 -14.17 -14.58 -4.98
N PRO A 399 -13.49 -15.39 -5.81
CA PRO A 399 -12.49 -16.35 -5.32
C PRO A 399 -11.16 -15.72 -4.85
N GLY A 400 -10.77 -14.56 -5.36
CA GLY A 400 -9.50 -13.88 -5.03
C GLY A 400 -9.58 -12.99 -3.79
N THR A 401 -9.75 -13.58 -2.60
CA THR A 401 -9.95 -12.81 -1.35
C THR A 401 -8.70 -12.10 -0.83
N ASP A 402 -7.53 -12.43 -1.38
CA ASP A 402 -6.25 -11.77 -1.13
C ASP A 402 -6.23 -10.34 -1.71
N GLN A 403 -6.87 -10.11 -2.86
CA GLN A 403 -6.97 -8.80 -3.50
C GLN A 403 -7.72 -7.77 -2.63
N PRO A 404 -7.32 -6.48 -2.66
CA PRO A 404 -7.97 -5.43 -1.89
C PRO A 404 -9.44 -5.24 -2.31
N TYR A 405 -10.24 -4.68 -1.41
CA TYR A 405 -11.55 -4.17 -1.79
C TYR A 405 -11.38 -2.94 -2.68
N CYS A 406 -12.25 -2.79 -3.68
CA CYS A 406 -12.20 -1.61 -4.53
C CYS A 406 -12.53 -0.32 -3.77
N PRO A 407 -12.02 0.83 -4.21
CA PRO A 407 -12.51 2.14 -3.79
C PRO A 407 -14.01 2.30 -4.05
N TYR A 408 -14.72 3.05 -3.20
CA TYR A 408 -16.18 3.23 -3.33
C TYR A 408 -16.61 3.82 -4.67
N ASP A 409 -15.74 4.59 -5.31
CA ASP A 409 -15.93 5.27 -6.57
C ASP A 409 -15.46 4.46 -7.81
N VAL A 410 -15.12 3.18 -7.65
CA VAL A 410 -14.59 2.37 -8.77
C VAL A 410 -15.56 2.34 -9.96
N LEU A 411 -16.88 2.29 -9.73
CA LEU A 411 -17.87 2.22 -10.81
C LEU A 411 -18.07 3.55 -11.55
N GLN A 412 -17.53 4.64 -11.01
CA GLN A 412 -17.59 6.00 -11.55
C GLN A 412 -16.36 6.30 -12.43
N SER A 413 -15.31 5.49 -12.33
CA SER A 413 -14.12 5.61 -13.18
C SER A 413 -14.45 5.36 -14.66
N VAL A 414 -13.60 5.88 -15.56
CA VAL A 414 -13.74 5.72 -17.01
C VAL A 414 -13.86 4.28 -17.48
N ASP A 415 -13.27 3.35 -16.73
CA ASP A 415 -13.28 1.94 -17.05
C ASP A 415 -14.65 1.29 -16.92
N TYR A 416 -15.47 1.77 -15.98
CA TYR A 416 -16.69 1.07 -15.58
C TYR A 416 -17.96 1.92 -15.73
N ARG A 417 -17.86 3.26 -15.77
CA ARG A 417 -19.02 4.15 -15.87
C ARG A 417 -19.81 3.97 -17.18
N GLU A 418 -19.13 3.58 -18.25
CA GLU A 418 -19.69 3.39 -19.60
C GLU A 418 -19.98 1.90 -19.92
N LEU A 419 -19.68 0.98 -19.01
CA LEU A 419 -19.87 -0.44 -19.28
C LEU A 419 -21.36 -0.79 -19.34
N SER A 420 -21.75 -1.40 -20.45
CA SER A 420 -23.08 -1.96 -20.66
C SER A 420 -23.42 -3.09 -19.68
N LEU A 421 -22.43 -3.66 -19.00
CA LEU A 421 -22.60 -4.71 -17.99
C LEU A 421 -23.40 -4.23 -16.78
N GLY A 422 -23.33 -2.94 -16.44
CA GLY A 422 -23.97 -2.40 -15.24
C GLY A 422 -23.25 -2.78 -13.92
N PRO A 423 -23.73 -2.27 -12.78
CA PRO A 423 -23.14 -2.54 -11.46
C PRO A 423 -23.35 -4.00 -11.04
N PRO A 424 -22.57 -4.52 -10.08
CA PRO A 424 -22.78 -5.87 -9.59
C PRO A 424 -24.15 -6.03 -8.94
N ALA A 425 -24.74 -7.21 -9.16
CA ALA A 425 -25.90 -7.71 -8.44
C ALA A 425 -25.48 -8.00 -7.00
N CYS A 426 -26.07 -7.26 -6.07
CA CYS A 426 -25.79 -7.40 -4.65
C CYS A 426 -26.64 -8.51 -4.04
N ARG A 427 -26.03 -9.33 -3.18
CA ARG A 427 -26.73 -10.38 -2.42
C ARG A 427 -27.78 -9.81 -1.47
N SER A 428 -27.58 -8.56 -1.04
CA SER A 428 -28.35 -7.89 0.00
C SER A 428 -28.35 -6.40 -0.28
N THR A 429 -29.39 -5.72 0.21
CA THR A 429 -29.49 -4.25 0.22
C THR A 429 -29.05 -3.66 1.56
N ARG A 430 -28.38 -4.44 2.43
CA ARG A 430 -27.86 -3.95 3.70
C ARG A 430 -26.48 -3.30 3.48
N PRO A 431 -26.28 -2.04 3.93
CA PRO A 431 -24.98 -1.38 3.83
C PRO A 431 -23.80 -2.15 4.41
N ARG A 432 -23.98 -2.91 5.51
CA ARG A 432 -22.90 -3.72 6.10
C ARG A 432 -22.38 -4.83 5.18
N ASP A 433 -23.16 -5.21 4.16
CA ASP A 433 -22.75 -6.15 3.12
C ASP A 433 -21.99 -5.47 1.96
N LEU A 434 -21.81 -4.14 2.03
CA LEU A 434 -20.94 -3.29 1.20
C LEU A 434 -21.32 -3.13 -0.28
N CYS A 435 -21.72 -4.17 -1.00
CA CYS A 435 -21.96 -4.12 -2.46
C CYS A 435 -22.85 -2.94 -2.90
N CYS A 436 -23.92 -2.70 -2.16
CA CYS A 436 -24.92 -1.68 -2.49
C CYS A 436 -24.39 -0.24 -2.38
N LEU A 437 -23.25 -0.05 -1.69
CA LEU A 437 -22.60 1.25 -1.45
C LEU A 437 -21.78 1.74 -2.65
N TYR A 438 -21.43 0.86 -3.59
CA TYR A 438 -20.62 1.20 -4.77
C TYR A 438 -21.44 1.85 -5.90
N ARG A 439 -22.76 1.88 -5.78
CA ARG A 439 -23.64 2.47 -6.79
C ARG A 439 -23.76 3.99 -6.57
N SER A 440 -24.02 4.73 -7.64
CA SER A 440 -24.28 6.18 -7.58
C SER A 440 -25.67 6.50 -8.16
N PRO A 441 -26.65 6.92 -7.33
CA PRO A 441 -26.61 6.93 -5.87
C PRO A 441 -26.60 5.51 -5.27
N PRO A 442 -26.19 5.33 -4.01
CA PRO A 442 -26.20 4.01 -3.37
C PRO A 442 -27.62 3.44 -3.27
N THR A 443 -27.78 2.15 -3.55
CA THR A 443 -29.12 1.49 -3.55
C THR A 443 -29.61 1.06 -2.17
N CYS A 444 -28.80 1.28 -1.14
CA CYS A 444 -29.10 0.93 0.24
C CYS A 444 -29.11 2.14 1.18
N GLU A 445 -29.24 3.35 0.62
CA GLU A 445 -29.51 4.51 1.46
C GLU A 445 -30.84 4.33 2.21
N PRO A 446 -30.93 4.83 3.46
CA PRO A 446 -32.19 4.82 4.19
C PRO A 446 -33.25 5.56 3.39
N VAL A 447 -34.52 5.16 3.57
CA VAL A 447 -35.67 5.83 2.95
C VAL A 447 -35.54 7.35 3.13
N PRO A 448 -35.70 8.15 2.06
CA PRO A 448 -35.64 9.61 2.15
C PRO A 448 -36.51 10.14 3.30
N GLY A 449 -35.90 10.85 4.25
CA GLY A 449 -36.62 11.46 5.38
C GLY A 449 -36.06 11.16 6.78
N SER A 450 -35.16 10.18 6.96
CA SER A 450 -34.39 10.05 8.20
C SER A 450 -33.05 10.78 8.07
N PRO A 451 -32.85 11.94 8.72
CA PRO A 451 -31.57 12.65 8.67
C PRO A 451 -30.45 11.90 9.41
N LEU A 452 -30.80 10.90 10.22
CA LEU A 452 -29.90 10.20 11.12
C LEU A 452 -29.66 8.76 10.67
N LEU A 453 -28.39 8.36 10.63
CA LEU A 453 -27.96 6.98 10.39
C LEU A 453 -28.31 6.07 11.58
N PRO A 454 -28.71 4.80 11.36
CA PRO A 454 -29.00 3.84 12.44
C PRO A 454 -27.72 3.50 13.21
N LEU A 455 -27.76 3.36 14.54
CA LEU A 455 -26.57 3.08 15.37
C LEU A 455 -26.17 1.59 15.37
N ASP A 456 -26.06 1.01 14.19
CA ASP A 456 -25.67 -0.37 13.96
C ASP A 456 -24.65 -0.51 12.82
N GLY A 457 -24.34 -1.75 12.42
CA GLY A 457 -23.37 -1.99 11.37
C GLY A 457 -23.73 -1.37 10.02
N ASP A 458 -25.02 -1.17 9.73
CA ASP A 458 -25.44 -0.55 8.47
C ASP A 458 -25.18 0.96 8.49
N GLY A 459 -25.50 1.63 9.60
CA GLY A 459 -25.21 3.06 9.72
C GLY A 459 -23.71 3.36 9.77
N TYR A 460 -22.89 2.49 10.37
CA TYR A 460 -21.44 2.62 10.30
C TYR A 460 -20.91 2.51 8.86
N ALA A 461 -21.36 1.49 8.12
CA ALA A 461 -20.94 1.30 6.74
C ALA A 461 -21.36 2.48 5.84
N LEU A 462 -22.58 3.02 6.02
CA LEU A 462 -23.04 4.24 5.34
C LEU A 462 -22.21 5.46 5.72
N ALA A 463 -21.91 5.66 7.01
CA ALA A 463 -21.07 6.78 7.45
C ALA A 463 -19.68 6.69 6.83
N ALA A 464 -19.11 5.47 6.74
CA ALA A 464 -17.80 5.25 6.17
C ALA A 464 -17.76 5.47 4.65
N SER A 465 -18.79 5.02 3.92
CA SER A 465 -18.85 5.19 2.46
C SER A 465 -19.04 6.63 2.01
N ARG A 466 -19.54 7.51 2.89
CA ARG A 466 -19.66 8.94 2.60
C ARG A 466 -18.34 9.70 2.66
N GLN A 467 -17.27 9.06 3.18
CA GLN A 467 -15.92 9.62 3.24
C GLN A 467 -15.89 11.03 3.84
N ASN A 468 -16.73 11.26 4.85
CA ASN A 468 -16.92 12.55 5.48
C ASN A 468 -16.64 12.44 6.98
N THR A 469 -15.54 13.03 7.41
CA THR A 469 -15.09 13.01 8.81
C THR A 469 -16.13 13.58 9.76
N THR A 470 -16.80 14.67 9.39
CA THR A 470 -17.80 15.31 10.25
C THR A 470 -19.02 14.41 10.44
N GLU A 471 -19.49 13.76 9.37
CA GLU A 471 -20.60 12.81 9.47
C GLU A 471 -20.22 11.56 10.27
N MET A 472 -19.02 11.02 10.06
CA MET A 472 -18.51 9.89 10.85
C MET A 472 -18.36 10.26 12.33
N ALA A 473 -17.83 11.44 12.65
CA ALA A 473 -17.71 11.92 14.03
C ALA A 473 -19.10 12.12 14.68
N GLY A 474 -20.07 12.63 13.93
CA GLY A 474 -21.47 12.72 14.36
C GLY A 474 -22.09 11.35 14.64
N PHE A 475 -21.86 10.37 13.77
CA PHE A 475 -22.28 8.98 13.99
C PHE A 475 -21.66 8.40 15.26
N LEU A 476 -20.34 8.55 15.45
CA LEU A 476 -19.62 8.01 16.61
C LEU A 476 -20.01 8.70 17.92
N THR A 477 -20.28 10.01 17.89
CA THR A 477 -20.79 10.76 19.04
C THR A 477 -22.14 10.21 19.48
N ARG A 478 -23.06 9.99 18.54
CA ARG A 478 -24.38 9.39 18.83
C ARG A 478 -24.25 7.95 19.30
N LEU A 479 -23.36 7.17 18.70
CA LEU A 479 -23.04 5.81 19.14
C LEU A 479 -22.60 5.81 20.61
N ALA A 480 -21.72 6.73 21.00
CA ALA A 480 -21.25 6.87 22.37
C ALA A 480 -22.39 7.25 23.34
N THR A 481 -23.16 8.29 23.02
CA THR A 481 -24.15 8.84 23.96
C THR A 481 -25.44 8.01 24.01
N GLU A 482 -26.00 7.64 22.87
CA GLU A 482 -27.31 6.97 22.79
C GLU A 482 -27.20 5.46 23.01
N LYS A 483 -26.11 4.82 22.55
CA LYS A 483 -25.97 3.35 22.60
C LYS A 483 -25.04 2.87 23.71
N LEU A 484 -23.95 3.58 23.97
CA LEU A 484 -22.99 3.21 25.01
C LEU A 484 -23.23 3.91 26.35
N GLY A 485 -24.10 4.93 26.39
CA GLY A 485 -24.38 5.70 27.59
C GLY A 485 -23.16 6.48 28.11
N ALA A 486 -22.22 6.83 27.23
CA ALA A 486 -20.97 7.49 27.57
C ALA A 486 -20.92 8.92 27.02
N ALA A 487 -20.25 9.82 27.74
CA ALA A 487 -19.97 11.17 27.27
C ALA A 487 -18.66 11.21 26.49
N VAL A 488 -18.57 12.01 25.42
CA VAL A 488 -17.31 12.26 24.71
C VAL A 488 -16.47 13.23 25.52
N THR A 489 -15.28 12.81 25.95
CA THR A 489 -14.36 13.65 26.74
C THR A 489 -13.29 14.34 25.90
N ASP A 490 -13.02 13.83 24.71
CA ASP A 490 -12.05 14.38 23.78
C ASP A 490 -12.65 14.51 22.37
N PRO A 491 -13.38 15.60 22.08
CA PRO A 491 -13.99 15.82 20.78
C PRO A 491 -12.96 15.93 19.63
N ALA A 492 -11.78 16.50 19.90
CA ALA A 492 -10.74 16.65 18.89
C ALA A 492 -10.11 15.30 18.53
N GLY A 493 -9.78 14.49 19.55
CA GLY A 493 -9.34 13.11 19.35
C GLY A 493 -10.39 12.24 18.68
N LEU A 494 -11.68 12.42 19.00
CA LEU A 494 -12.78 11.72 18.33
C LEU A 494 -12.90 12.12 16.86
N GLN A 495 -12.76 13.41 16.53
CA GLN A 495 -12.76 13.88 15.14
C GLN A 495 -11.61 13.24 14.34
N GLN A 496 -10.42 13.20 14.93
CA GLN A 496 -9.28 12.53 14.31
C GLN A 496 -9.51 11.02 14.20
N PHE A 497 -10.09 10.39 15.21
CA PHE A 497 -10.48 8.99 15.16
C PHE A 497 -11.46 8.72 14.02
N ALA A 498 -12.51 9.53 13.89
CA ALA A 498 -13.51 9.46 12.83
C ALA A 498 -12.91 9.54 11.42
N TYR A 499 -11.92 10.42 11.21
CA TYR A 499 -11.19 10.50 9.93
C TYR A 499 -10.60 9.15 9.55
N TRP A 500 -9.97 8.46 10.51
CA TRP A 500 -9.36 7.16 10.29
C TRP A 500 -10.33 5.98 10.33
N GLU A 501 -11.64 6.19 10.55
CA GLU A 501 -12.64 5.13 10.48
C GLU A 501 -13.25 4.93 9.09
N TRP A 502 -12.90 5.80 8.14
CA TRP A 502 -13.20 5.62 6.73
C TRP A 502 -11.91 5.58 5.90
N GLY A 503 -12.04 5.34 4.61
CA GLY A 503 -10.93 5.24 3.67
C GLY A 503 -11.42 5.39 2.24
N ARG A 504 -10.52 5.25 1.27
CA ARG A 504 -10.89 5.25 -0.16
C ARG A 504 -11.88 4.15 -0.53
N GLY A 505 -11.79 3.02 0.16
CA GLY A 505 -12.74 1.91 0.10
C GLY A 505 -13.01 1.32 1.49
N PRO A 506 -13.85 0.28 1.57
CA PRO A 506 -14.06 -0.43 2.82
C PRO A 506 -12.77 -1.10 3.30
N ARG A 507 -12.55 -1.13 4.62
CA ARG A 507 -11.39 -1.81 5.22
C ARG A 507 -11.74 -3.26 5.55
N LYS A 508 -10.90 -4.21 5.16
CA LYS A 508 -11.09 -5.63 5.47
C LYS A 508 -11.12 -5.84 7.00
N GLY A 509 -12.08 -6.63 7.48
CA GLY A 509 -12.24 -6.95 8.90
C GLY A 509 -12.85 -5.85 9.75
N ARG A 510 -12.78 -4.56 9.35
CA ARG A 510 -13.22 -3.44 10.17
C ARG A 510 -14.74 -3.45 10.40
N SER A 511 -15.16 -3.81 11.61
CA SER A 511 -16.58 -3.89 11.99
C SER A 511 -16.95 -2.87 13.08
N LEU A 512 -18.23 -2.53 13.21
CA LEU A 512 -18.70 -1.64 14.28
C LEU A 512 -18.30 -2.12 15.68
N ALA A 513 -18.27 -3.43 15.93
CA ALA A 513 -17.87 -3.98 17.22
C ALA A 513 -16.40 -3.64 17.54
N GLU A 514 -15.52 -3.73 16.55
CA GLU A 514 -14.12 -3.33 16.70
C GLU A 514 -13.97 -1.83 16.88
N VAL A 515 -14.78 -1.03 16.18
CA VAL A 515 -14.82 0.42 16.35
C VAL A 515 -15.18 0.77 17.79
N GLN A 516 -16.26 0.17 18.32
CA GLN A 516 -16.70 0.36 19.70
C GLN A 516 -15.60 0.00 20.72
N ALA A 517 -14.87 -1.10 20.50
CA ALA A 517 -13.75 -1.49 21.36
C ALA A 517 -12.60 -0.47 21.35
N THR A 518 -12.35 0.17 20.21
CA THR A 518 -11.29 1.19 20.07
C THR A 518 -11.73 2.62 20.39
N LEU A 519 -13.03 2.84 20.63
CA LEU A 519 -13.60 4.16 20.92
C LEU A 519 -13.39 4.60 22.38
N ALA A 520 -13.18 3.64 23.29
CA ALA A 520 -13.11 3.87 24.74
C ALA A 520 -12.17 5.00 25.20
N PRO A 521 -10.97 5.23 24.60
CA PRO A 521 -10.07 6.31 25.02
C PRO A 521 -10.67 7.72 24.91
N PHE A 522 -11.73 7.91 24.12
CA PHE A 522 -12.37 9.19 23.87
C PHE A 522 -13.63 9.40 24.72
N LEU A 523 -13.96 8.45 25.60
CA LEU A 523 -15.22 8.38 26.32
C LEU A 523 -15.05 8.41 27.83
N ALA A 524 -15.99 9.06 28.54
CA ALA A 524 -16.23 8.86 29.96
C ALA A 524 -17.56 8.11 30.16
N PHE A 525 -17.45 6.92 30.75
CA PHE A 525 -18.62 6.20 31.21
C PHE A 525 -19.07 6.78 32.56
N PRO A 526 -20.39 6.92 32.80
CA PRO A 526 -20.88 7.27 34.12
C PRO A 526 -20.31 6.24 35.09
N ALA A 527 -19.77 6.72 36.23
CA ALA A 527 -19.37 5.84 37.31
C ALA A 527 -20.54 4.89 37.55
N ALA A 528 -20.29 3.59 37.45
CA ALA A 528 -21.32 2.59 37.72
C ALA A 528 -21.94 3.01 39.04
N ALA A 529 -23.22 3.43 39.01
CA ALA A 529 -23.88 3.89 40.21
C ALA A 529 -23.67 2.76 41.20
N ASP A 530 -22.92 3.04 42.26
CA ASP A 530 -22.68 2.09 43.32
C ASP A 530 -24.06 1.79 43.88
N ASN A 531 -24.73 0.81 43.29
CA ASN A 531 -25.82 0.09 43.90
C ASN A 531 -25.14 -0.62 45.05
N ALA A 532 -24.91 0.15 46.11
CA ALA A 532 -24.57 -0.27 47.46
C ALA A 532 -25.72 -1.17 47.90
N THR A 533 -25.74 -2.36 47.32
CA THR A 533 -26.51 -3.49 47.76
C THR A 533 -25.91 -3.73 49.12
N THR A 534 -26.61 -3.26 50.14
CA THR A 534 -26.25 -3.48 51.53
C THR A 534 -26.19 -4.98 51.71
N ALA A 535 -24.99 -5.56 51.56
CA ALA A 535 -24.77 -6.97 51.78
C ALA A 535 -25.04 -7.19 53.27
N THR A 536 -26.23 -7.69 53.57
CA THR A 536 -26.54 -8.22 54.89
C THR A 536 -25.66 -9.45 55.06
N THR A 537 -24.53 -9.26 55.74
CA THR A 537 -23.59 -10.31 56.12
C THR A 537 -24.34 -11.36 56.94
N THR A 538 -24.80 -12.43 56.29
CA THR A 538 -25.34 -13.59 56.98
C THR A 538 -24.17 -14.51 57.28
N THR A 539 -23.66 -14.44 58.51
CA THR A 539 -22.60 -15.30 59.02
C THR A 539 -23.08 -16.74 59.06
N SER A 540 -22.73 -17.55 58.06
CA SER A 540 -22.85 -19.00 58.13
C SER A 540 -21.48 -19.59 58.46
N VAL A 541 -21.42 -20.22 59.63
CA VAL A 541 -20.25 -20.94 60.14
C VAL A 541 -20.12 -22.24 59.35
N ALA A 542 -19.20 -22.29 58.38
CA ALA A 542 -18.85 -23.51 57.68
C ALA A 542 -17.69 -24.20 58.41
N ALA A 543 -17.96 -25.41 58.89
CA ALA A 543 -17.02 -26.29 59.55
C ALA A 543 -15.89 -26.71 58.61
N ALA A 544 -14.67 -26.73 59.14
CA ALA A 544 -13.48 -27.23 58.47
C ALA A 544 -13.62 -28.73 58.19
N VAL A 545 -13.58 -29.11 56.92
CA VAL A 545 -13.31 -30.49 56.50
C VAL A 545 -11.90 -30.51 55.92
N VAL A 546 -11.02 -31.11 56.70
CA VAL A 546 -9.68 -31.57 56.32
C VAL A 546 -9.85 -32.59 55.19
N SER A 547 -9.16 -32.41 54.06
CA SER A 547 -8.99 -33.48 53.09
C SER A 547 -7.56 -33.53 52.58
N THR A 548 -7.12 -34.78 52.50
CA THR A 548 -5.78 -35.34 52.45
C THR A 548 -5.09 -35.26 51.09
N THR A 549 -3.77 -35.27 51.19
CA THR A 549 -2.70 -35.46 50.21
C THR A 549 -2.81 -36.73 49.35
N ALA A 550 -2.60 -36.58 48.03
CA ALA A 550 -1.94 -37.52 47.10
C ALA A 550 -1.79 -36.74 45.76
N GLY A 551 -0.69 -36.67 45.02
CA GLY A 551 0.40 -37.62 44.80
C GLY A 551 0.34 -38.06 43.32
N PHE A 552 1.45 -37.86 42.58
CA PHE A 552 1.71 -38.25 41.17
C PHE A 552 1.09 -37.37 40.07
N GLY A 553 1.76 -37.05 38.96
CA GLY A 553 3.04 -37.50 38.43
C GLY A 553 3.60 -36.51 37.38
N SER A 554 4.92 -36.41 37.38
CA SER A 554 5.72 -35.68 36.39
C SER A 554 5.83 -36.53 35.12
N THR A 555 5.35 -36.02 34.00
CA THR A 555 5.66 -36.54 32.67
C THR A 555 6.54 -35.52 31.94
N SER A 556 7.83 -35.81 31.93
CA SER A 556 8.82 -35.24 31.03
C SER A 556 8.48 -35.59 29.57
N LEU A 557 8.31 -34.57 28.74
CA LEU A 557 8.26 -34.71 27.28
C LEU A 557 9.69 -34.65 26.70
N PRO A 558 10.01 -35.45 25.67
CA PRO A 558 11.36 -35.53 25.12
C PRO A 558 11.66 -34.31 24.24
N ALA A 559 12.88 -33.81 24.36
CA ALA A 559 13.48 -32.84 23.46
C ALA A 559 13.58 -33.43 22.05
N ALA A 560 12.76 -32.94 21.12
CA ALA A 560 12.93 -33.20 19.70
C ALA A 560 14.03 -32.28 19.15
N SER A 561 15.14 -32.91 18.75
CA SER A 561 16.23 -32.31 18.01
C SER A 561 15.75 -31.94 16.60
N LEU A 562 15.51 -30.64 16.36
CA LEU A 562 15.37 -30.09 15.01
C LEU A 562 16.74 -29.62 14.53
N ARG A 563 17.46 -30.54 13.87
CA ARG A 563 18.56 -30.19 12.98
C ARG A 563 17.99 -29.73 11.64
N GLY A 564 18.27 -28.47 11.31
CA GLY A 564 18.70 -28.05 9.98
C GLY A 564 17.66 -27.95 8.88
N ILE A 565 17.05 -26.77 8.73
CA ILE A 565 16.92 -26.09 7.43
C ILE A 565 17.13 -24.59 7.69
N ALA A 566 18.39 -24.15 7.62
CA ALA A 566 18.70 -22.73 7.52
C ALA A 566 18.32 -22.28 6.10
N ARG A 567 17.16 -21.62 5.96
CA ARG A 567 16.88 -20.79 4.79
C ARG A 567 17.75 -19.55 4.94
N THR A 568 18.83 -19.49 4.17
CA THR A 568 19.59 -18.28 3.90
C THR A 568 18.66 -17.25 3.28
N LEU A 569 18.28 -16.24 4.05
CA LEU A 569 17.83 -14.97 3.50
C LEU A 569 19.04 -14.38 2.72
N PRO A 570 18.87 -13.92 1.47
CA PRO A 570 19.92 -13.20 0.78
C PRO A 570 20.21 -11.92 1.58
N GLY A 571 21.42 -11.83 2.12
CA GLY A 571 21.90 -10.64 2.79
C GLY A 571 21.95 -9.48 1.79
N SER A 572 21.44 -8.33 2.20
CA SER A 572 21.61 -7.07 1.49
C SER A 572 23.11 -6.85 1.25
N PRO A 573 23.58 -6.73 0.01
CA PRO A 573 24.98 -6.42 -0.27
C PRO A 573 25.28 -4.97 0.14
N PRO A 574 26.54 -4.66 0.49
CA PRO A 574 26.95 -3.30 0.75
C PRO A 574 27.05 -2.53 -0.58
N ALA A 575 26.18 -1.54 -0.76
CA ALA A 575 26.31 -0.55 -1.83
C ALA A 575 27.31 0.54 -1.40
N GLN A 576 28.37 0.70 -2.19
CA GLN A 576 29.19 1.92 -2.27
C GLN A 576 28.64 2.83 -3.37
#